data_AF-A0A7W7WXM8-F1
#
_entry.id   AF-A0A7W7WXM8-F1
#
_cell.length_a   1.000
_cell.length_b   1.000
_cell.length_c   1.000
_cell.angle_alpha   90.00
_cell.angle_beta   90.00
_cell.angle_gamma   90.00
#
_symmetry.space_group_name_H-M   'P 1'
#
loop_
_entity.id
_entity.type
_entity.pdbx_description
1 polymer ?
#
loop_
_entity_poly.entity_id
_entity_poly.type
_entity_poly.pdbx_seq_one_letter_code
_entity_poly.pdbx_strand_id
1 'polypeptide(L)'
;MNADRAARPSREVTTSTHVGAWVAPHPSGLPDLRIQMSEQVLKPPHCHEFMMRIVGGSSPLVPMISGPPEETAASGIMGGVLMARSEQRRLRQAQLYWVDEDMTSLALAAAATPSHEPVRARRMPAEAGLMLFAQPIGSHDVDLAAALTSPWTTAVSDLDEELRLAFPVVGVSWSRWSPADLDLDGEPGKIRWTPRTPQGAAPLTPEFDGVWLTFWTTGSNGWDSLPLDRPLAIDKHTGGTLTAVDMAAREAQAGLARLQTYDELVLRFDQPLPRPDPDNGSQWAHVVYTA
;
A
#
# COMPACT_ATOMS: atom_id res chain seq x y z
N MET A 1 6.13 49.30 -42.99
CA MET A 1 6.69 48.05 -43.55
C MET A 1 7.47 47.39 -42.42
N ASN A 2 6.83 46.80 -41.41
CA ASN A 2 6.18 45.49 -41.35
C ASN A 2 7.04 44.33 -41.86
N ALA A 3 7.58 43.55 -40.90
CA ALA A 3 7.53 42.09 -40.78
C ALA A 3 8.87 41.56 -40.23
N ASP A 4 8.91 41.16 -38.95
CA ASP A 4 9.18 39.78 -38.54
C ASP A 4 9.18 39.69 -37.01
N ARG A 5 8.08 39.21 -36.44
CA ARG A 5 8.01 38.79 -35.04
C ARG A 5 7.36 37.43 -35.06
N ALA A 6 8.19 36.39 -35.16
CA ALA A 6 7.77 35.01 -35.09
C ALA A 6 7.00 34.79 -33.77
N ALA A 7 5.69 34.65 -33.89
CA ALA A 7 4.83 34.24 -32.80
C ALA A 7 5.18 32.79 -32.44
N ARG A 8 5.67 32.58 -31.21
CA ARG A 8 5.75 31.24 -30.62
C ARG A 8 4.32 30.70 -30.57
N PRO A 9 4.05 29.47 -31.05
CA PRO A 9 2.74 28.87 -30.86
C PRO A 9 2.52 28.69 -29.35
N SER A 10 1.46 29.32 -28.85
CA SER A 10 0.90 29.07 -27.54
C SER A 10 0.71 27.56 -27.40
N ARG A 11 1.36 26.96 -26.40
CA ARG A 11 1.02 25.60 -25.95
C ARG A 11 -0.45 25.65 -25.57
N GLU A 12 -1.31 25.12 -26.44
CA GLU A 12 -2.63 24.67 -26.03
C GLU A 12 -2.39 23.69 -24.88
N VAL A 13 -2.85 24.09 -23.69
CA VAL A 13 -2.98 23.20 -22.57
C VAL A 13 -4.08 22.24 -22.99
N THR A 14 -3.68 21.13 -23.60
CA THR A 14 -4.55 19.98 -23.77
C THR A 14 -4.88 19.55 -22.35
N THR A 15 -6.07 19.94 -21.89
CA THR A 15 -6.69 19.38 -20.70
C THR A 15 -6.85 17.88 -20.95
N SER A 16 -5.82 17.12 -20.59
CA SER A 16 -5.91 15.68 -20.41
C SER A 16 -6.97 15.46 -19.34
N THR A 17 -8.12 14.96 -19.76
CA THR A 17 -9.16 14.44 -18.87
C THR A 17 -8.59 13.22 -18.15
N HIS A 18 -7.91 13.45 -17.03
CA HIS A 18 -7.54 12.43 -16.05
C HIS A 18 -8.82 11.96 -15.37
N VAL A 19 -9.46 10.92 -15.92
CA VAL A 19 -10.57 10.23 -15.27
C VAL A 19 -9.98 9.02 -14.57
N GLY A 20 -9.86 9.12 -13.24
CA GLY A 20 -9.22 8.08 -12.44
C GLY A 20 -8.75 8.48 -11.04
N ALA A 21 -9.09 9.67 -10.56
CA ALA A 21 -8.79 10.08 -9.19
C ALA A 21 -9.50 9.15 -8.19
N TRP A 22 -8.84 8.84 -7.07
CA TRP A 22 -9.46 8.17 -5.94
C TRP A 22 -10.82 8.81 -5.62
N VAL A 23 -11.91 8.03 -5.75
CA VAL A 23 -13.24 8.43 -5.29
C VAL A 23 -13.53 7.66 -4.01
N ALA A 24 -13.38 8.39 -2.93
CA ALA A 24 -13.56 7.86 -1.60
C ALA A 24 -15.03 7.39 -1.41
N PRO A 25 -15.28 6.20 -0.83
CA PRO A 25 -16.63 5.69 -0.60
C PRO A 25 -17.40 6.57 0.39
N HIS A 26 -18.71 6.75 0.22
CA HIS A 26 -19.50 7.44 1.24
C HIS A 26 -19.33 6.76 2.63
N PRO A 27 -19.30 7.50 3.76
CA PRO A 27 -19.12 6.96 5.12
C PRO A 27 -20.02 5.76 5.45
N SER A 28 -21.25 5.76 4.93
CA SER A 28 -22.20 4.66 5.13
C SER A 28 -21.78 3.34 4.48
N GLY A 29 -20.86 3.35 3.51
CA GLY A 29 -20.33 2.18 2.81
C GLY A 29 -19.09 1.57 3.47
N LEU A 30 -18.51 2.19 4.50
CA LEU A 30 -17.32 1.67 5.19
C LEU A 30 -17.54 0.29 5.82
N PRO A 31 -18.70 -0.02 6.45
CA PRO A 31 -18.94 -1.36 6.99
C PRO A 31 -18.84 -2.46 5.94
N ASP A 32 -19.46 -2.26 4.78
CA ASP A 32 -19.44 -3.22 3.68
C ASP A 32 -18.04 -3.33 3.07
N LEU A 33 -17.35 -2.20 2.90
CA LEU A 33 -15.97 -2.18 2.42
C LEU A 33 -15.04 -2.99 3.35
N ARG A 34 -15.14 -2.79 4.67
CA ARG A 34 -14.35 -3.55 5.66
C ARG A 34 -14.63 -5.05 5.58
N ILE A 35 -15.88 -5.46 5.42
CA ILE A 35 -16.25 -6.87 5.22
C ILE A 35 -15.56 -7.41 3.97
N GLN A 36 -15.70 -6.72 2.83
CA GLN A 36 -15.07 -7.10 1.57
C GLN A 36 -13.56 -7.23 1.69
N MET A 37 -12.88 -6.24 2.28
CA MET A 37 -11.44 -6.27 2.52
C MET A 37 -11.06 -7.49 3.38
N SER A 38 -11.77 -7.73 4.49
CA SER A 38 -11.48 -8.84 5.40
C SER A 38 -11.66 -10.22 4.76
N GLU A 39 -12.56 -10.35 3.78
CA GLU A 39 -12.75 -11.57 3.01
C GLU A 39 -11.73 -11.71 1.87
N GLN A 40 -11.35 -10.58 1.25
CA GLN A 40 -10.45 -10.55 0.10
C GLN A 40 -9.00 -10.87 0.46
N VAL A 41 -8.51 -10.45 1.63
CA VAL A 41 -7.10 -10.65 2.03
C VAL A 41 -6.67 -12.12 2.04
N LEU A 42 -7.60 -13.07 2.25
CA LEU A 42 -7.30 -14.51 2.18
C LEU A 42 -7.51 -15.13 0.80
N LYS A 43 -8.05 -14.41 -0.17
CA LYS A 43 -8.23 -14.93 -1.54
C LYS A 43 -6.87 -15.03 -2.25
N PRO A 44 -6.68 -16.00 -3.17
CA PRO A 44 -5.37 -16.27 -3.75
C PRO A 44 -4.62 -15.06 -4.31
N PRO A 45 -5.23 -14.11 -5.05
CA PRO A 45 -4.51 -12.93 -5.54
C PRO A 45 -3.88 -12.08 -4.43
N HIS A 46 -4.61 -11.83 -3.34
CA HIS A 46 -4.16 -10.97 -2.23
C HIS A 46 -3.20 -11.71 -1.28
N CYS A 47 -3.47 -12.99 -1.02
CA CYS A 47 -2.55 -13.81 -0.24
C CYS A 47 -1.19 -13.94 -0.96
N HIS A 48 -1.21 -13.98 -2.31
CA HIS A 48 -0.01 -13.96 -3.13
C HIS A 48 0.74 -12.62 -3.01
N GLU A 49 0.06 -11.48 -2.95
CA GLU A 49 0.71 -10.17 -2.71
C GLU A 49 1.48 -10.14 -1.38
N PHE A 50 0.89 -10.60 -0.27
CA PHE A 50 1.60 -10.71 1.01
C PHE A 50 2.83 -11.62 0.93
N MET A 51 2.72 -12.75 0.23
CA MET A 51 3.86 -13.65 0.00
C MET A 51 4.95 -12.95 -0.82
N MET A 52 4.58 -12.26 -1.91
CA MET A 52 5.52 -11.54 -2.77
C MET A 52 6.22 -10.40 -2.02
N ARG A 53 5.55 -9.73 -1.08
CA ARG A 53 6.18 -8.72 -0.21
C ARG A 53 7.24 -9.30 0.72
N ILE A 54 7.02 -10.52 1.23
CA ILE A 54 8.04 -11.20 2.04
C ILE A 54 9.23 -11.61 1.18
N VAL A 55 8.98 -12.25 0.04
CA VAL A 55 10.02 -12.77 -0.86
C VAL A 55 10.81 -11.64 -1.53
N GLY A 56 10.10 -10.64 -2.07
CA GLY A 56 10.67 -9.45 -2.69
C GLY A 56 11.28 -8.45 -1.69
N GLY A 57 10.96 -8.63 -0.41
CA GLY A 57 11.62 -7.93 0.68
C GLY A 57 11.11 -6.54 1.00
N SER A 58 9.86 -6.25 0.65
CA SER A 58 9.14 -5.02 1.01
C SER A 58 8.33 -5.14 2.30
N SER A 59 8.24 -6.33 2.93
CA SER A 59 7.62 -6.45 4.25
C SER A 59 8.55 -5.94 5.36
N PRO A 60 8.08 -5.06 6.28
CA PRO A 60 8.88 -4.54 7.40
C PRO A 60 9.18 -5.63 8.44
N LEU A 61 8.34 -6.65 8.52
CA LEU A 61 8.50 -7.82 9.38
C LEU A 61 8.51 -9.10 8.55
N VAL A 62 9.38 -10.03 8.93
CA VAL A 62 9.45 -11.35 8.31
C VAL A 62 9.17 -12.42 9.37
N PRO A 63 8.11 -13.22 9.22
CA PRO A 63 7.88 -14.36 10.10
C PRO A 63 8.88 -15.47 9.75
N MET A 64 9.66 -15.87 10.74
CA MET A 64 10.61 -16.99 10.68
C MET A 64 9.99 -18.18 11.41
N ILE A 65 9.75 -19.26 10.67
CA ILE A 65 9.15 -20.49 11.21
C ILE A 65 10.28 -21.43 11.61
N SER A 66 10.25 -21.91 12.85
CA SER A 66 11.19 -22.93 13.32
C SER A 66 10.60 -24.32 13.10
N GLY A 67 11.39 -25.27 12.59
CA GLY A 67 10.92 -26.63 12.32
C GLY A 67 11.85 -27.43 11.40
N PRO A 68 11.44 -28.64 10.99
CA PRO A 68 12.16 -29.45 10.01
C PRO A 68 12.38 -28.71 8.66
N PRO A 69 13.35 -29.15 7.82
CA PRO A 69 13.65 -28.51 6.54
C PRO A 69 12.44 -28.34 5.61
N GLU A 70 11.50 -29.29 5.62
CA GLU A 70 10.28 -29.23 4.81
C GLU A 70 9.34 -28.09 5.23
N GLU A 71 9.22 -27.82 6.53
CA GLU A 71 8.43 -26.70 7.07
C GLU A 71 9.11 -25.36 6.79
N THR A 72 10.44 -25.31 6.87
CA THR A 72 11.21 -24.09 6.64
C THR A 72 11.33 -23.73 5.15
N ALA A 73 11.33 -24.73 4.25
CA ALA A 73 11.31 -24.52 2.80
C ALA A 73 10.02 -23.80 2.31
N ALA A 74 8.91 -23.97 3.03
CA ALA A 74 7.64 -23.31 2.72
C ALA A 74 7.44 -21.96 3.45
N SER A 75 8.47 -21.43 4.12
CA SER A 75 8.34 -20.24 4.99
C SER A 75 7.80 -19.00 4.28
N GLY A 76 8.12 -18.78 3.01
CA GLY A 76 7.58 -17.65 2.25
C GLY A 76 6.06 -17.72 2.07
N ILE A 77 5.55 -18.90 1.68
CA ILE A 77 4.11 -19.16 1.49
C ILE A 77 3.39 -19.05 2.83
N MET A 78 3.90 -19.76 3.85
CA MET A 78 3.30 -19.75 5.17
C MET A 78 3.35 -18.36 5.80
N GLY A 79 4.44 -17.62 5.61
CA GLY A 79 4.58 -16.24 6.02
C GLY A 79 3.53 -15.34 5.38
N GLY A 80 3.30 -15.46 4.07
CA GLY A 80 2.24 -14.70 3.38
C GLY A 80 0.85 -14.98 3.95
N VAL A 81 0.56 -16.25 4.26
CA VAL A 81 -0.69 -16.65 4.92
C VAL A 81 -0.81 -16.06 6.33
N LEU A 82 0.28 -16.05 7.11
CA LEU A 82 0.30 -15.45 8.45
C LEU A 82 0.02 -13.94 8.41
N MET A 83 0.65 -13.22 7.47
CA MET A 83 0.40 -11.79 7.24
C MET A 83 -1.06 -11.55 6.85
N ALA A 84 -1.59 -12.31 5.90
CA ALA A 84 -2.97 -12.18 5.45
C ALA A 84 -4.00 -12.47 6.57
N ARG A 85 -3.71 -13.45 7.45
CA ARG A 85 -4.53 -13.74 8.64
C ARG A 85 -4.44 -12.64 9.69
N SER A 86 -3.25 -12.07 9.91
CA SER A 86 -3.06 -10.89 10.76
C SER A 86 -3.96 -9.75 10.32
N GLU A 87 -3.90 -9.42 9.03
CA GLU A 87 -4.68 -8.33 8.45
C GLU A 87 -6.18 -8.64 8.49
N GLN A 88 -6.60 -9.88 8.19
CA GLN A 88 -8.00 -10.26 8.33
C GLN A 88 -8.52 -10.03 9.75
N ARG A 89 -7.76 -10.46 10.77
CA ARG A 89 -8.17 -10.29 12.17
C ARG A 89 -8.30 -8.81 12.52
N ARG A 90 -7.31 -8.00 12.12
CA ARG A 90 -7.31 -6.55 12.29
C ARG A 90 -8.55 -5.91 11.66
N LEU A 91 -8.83 -6.21 10.39
CA LEU A 91 -10.00 -5.69 9.68
C LEU A 91 -11.32 -6.13 10.32
N ARG A 92 -11.42 -7.36 10.83
CA ARG A 92 -12.64 -7.82 11.53
C ARG A 92 -12.90 -7.09 12.84
N GLN A 93 -11.85 -6.68 13.54
CA GLN A 93 -11.91 -5.99 14.83
C GLN A 93 -11.90 -4.46 14.69
N ALA A 94 -11.60 -3.95 13.51
CA ALA A 94 -11.44 -2.53 13.24
C ALA A 94 -12.72 -1.72 13.51
N GLN A 95 -12.57 -0.71 14.36
CA GLN A 95 -13.47 0.45 14.37
C GLN A 95 -13.28 1.29 13.10
N LEU A 96 -14.36 1.90 12.61
CA LEU A 96 -14.38 2.56 11.31
C LEU A 96 -14.27 4.07 11.47
N TYR A 97 -13.33 4.66 10.75
CA TYR A 97 -13.08 6.10 10.73
C TYR A 97 -13.12 6.62 9.31
N TRP A 98 -13.82 7.74 9.13
CA TRP A 98 -13.87 8.47 7.88
C TRP A 98 -13.27 9.85 8.11
N VAL A 99 -12.29 10.22 7.31
CA VAL A 99 -11.61 11.52 7.38
C VAL A 99 -12.02 12.30 6.15
N ASP A 100 -12.72 13.42 6.35
CA ASP A 100 -13.12 14.29 5.25
C ASP A 100 -11.92 15.08 4.68
N GLU A 101 -12.18 15.89 3.64
CA GLU A 101 -11.14 16.64 2.94
C GLU A 101 -10.45 17.67 3.84
N ASP A 102 -11.22 18.36 4.71
CA ASP A 102 -10.70 19.39 5.60
C ASP A 102 -9.81 18.77 6.69
N MET A 103 -10.24 17.66 7.29
CA MET A 103 -9.45 16.92 8.26
C MET A 103 -8.19 16.31 7.63
N THR A 104 -8.29 15.78 6.40
CA THR A 104 -7.14 15.25 5.67
C THR A 104 -6.11 16.36 5.41
N SER A 105 -6.57 17.53 4.96
CA SER A 105 -5.72 18.71 4.72
C SER A 105 -5.03 19.20 6.00
N LEU A 106 -5.77 19.24 7.12
CA LEU A 106 -5.23 19.62 8.41
C LEU A 106 -4.16 18.62 8.91
N ALA A 107 -4.43 17.32 8.78
CA ALA A 107 -3.50 16.26 9.19
C ALA A 107 -2.20 16.31 8.35
N LEU A 108 -2.31 16.53 7.04
CA LEU A 108 -1.15 16.73 6.15
C LEU A 108 -0.33 17.97 6.56
N ALA A 109 -0.99 19.09 6.84
CA ALA A 109 -0.31 20.30 7.30
C ALA A 109 0.38 20.12 8.66
N ALA A 110 -0.25 19.39 9.58
CA ALA A 110 0.34 19.03 10.87
C ALA A 110 1.54 18.10 10.70
N ALA A 111 1.44 17.08 9.85
CA ALA A 111 2.51 16.13 9.55
C ALA A 111 3.74 16.78 8.90
N ALA A 112 3.56 17.91 8.19
CA ALA A 112 4.66 18.72 7.68
C ALA A 112 5.55 19.32 8.79
N THR A 113 5.07 19.33 10.03
CA THR A 113 5.83 19.72 11.22
C THR A 113 5.87 18.53 12.22
N PRO A 114 6.71 17.51 11.97
CA PRO A 114 6.67 16.24 12.69
C PRO A 114 6.71 16.40 14.21
N SER A 115 5.77 15.73 14.89
CA SER A 115 5.74 15.70 16.35
C SER A 115 6.94 14.92 16.90
N HIS A 116 7.52 15.43 18.00
CA HIS A 116 8.52 14.70 18.78
C HIS A 116 7.89 13.83 19.87
N GLU A 117 6.56 13.82 19.98
CA GLU A 117 5.89 12.96 20.95
C GLU A 117 6.12 11.48 20.64
N PRO A 118 6.31 10.65 21.67
CA PRO A 118 6.44 9.23 21.48
C PRO A 118 5.12 8.62 20.99
N VAL A 119 5.26 7.56 20.21
CA VAL A 119 4.19 6.68 19.77
C VAL A 119 3.49 6.10 21.00
N ARG A 120 2.18 6.31 21.12
CA ARG A 120 1.38 5.87 22.27
C ARG A 120 0.05 5.30 21.83
N ALA A 121 -0.39 4.22 22.47
CA ALA A 121 -1.69 3.61 22.19
C ALA A 121 -2.85 4.61 22.30
N ARG A 122 -2.81 5.49 23.31
CA ARG A 122 -3.86 6.52 23.54
C ARG A 122 -3.95 7.61 22.46
N ARG A 123 -2.97 7.69 21.54
CA ARG A 123 -3.02 8.60 20.39
C ARG A 123 -3.78 7.99 19.22
N MET A 124 -3.95 6.67 19.20
CA MET A 124 -4.82 6.01 18.23
C MET A 124 -6.27 6.12 18.68
N PRO A 125 -7.23 6.37 17.77
CA PRO A 125 -8.64 6.48 18.12
C PRO A 125 -9.24 5.21 18.74
N ALA A 126 -8.68 4.04 18.41
CA ALA A 126 -9.09 2.74 18.92
C ALA A 126 -7.90 1.77 19.01
N GLU A 127 -8.08 0.65 19.71
CA GLU A 127 -7.09 -0.44 19.77
C GLU A 127 -6.87 -1.10 18.40
N ALA A 128 -7.94 -1.26 17.62
CA ALA A 128 -7.89 -1.63 16.22
C ALA A 128 -8.86 -0.77 15.41
N GLY A 129 -8.45 -0.35 14.22
CA GLY A 129 -9.26 0.51 13.38
C GLY A 129 -8.90 0.45 11.90
N LEU A 130 -9.80 1.02 11.09
CA LEU A 130 -9.67 1.23 9.66
C LEU A 130 -10.10 2.68 9.41
N MET A 131 -9.19 3.48 8.88
CA MET A 131 -9.38 4.88 8.56
C MET A 131 -9.24 5.07 7.06
N LEU A 132 -10.27 5.64 6.43
CA LEU A 132 -10.31 5.98 5.02
C LEU A 132 -10.34 7.50 4.88
N PHE A 133 -9.53 8.02 3.97
CA PHE A 133 -9.40 9.45 3.73
C PHE A 133 -10.15 9.84 2.46
N ALA A 134 -10.86 10.97 2.51
CA ALA A 134 -11.53 11.54 1.35
C ALA A 134 -10.53 11.93 0.25
N GLN A 135 -9.32 12.33 0.65
CA GLN A 135 -8.21 12.64 -0.25
C GLN A 135 -6.99 11.77 0.10
N PRO A 136 -6.10 11.46 -0.86
CA PRO A 136 -4.88 10.73 -0.56
C PRO A 136 -3.99 11.45 0.46
N ILE A 137 -3.39 10.70 1.39
CA ILE A 137 -2.43 11.23 2.39
C ILE A 137 -0.97 11.21 1.90
N GLY A 138 -0.79 10.85 0.63
CA GLY A 138 0.47 10.73 -0.06
C GLY A 138 0.30 9.84 -1.29
N SER A 139 1.36 9.70 -2.07
CA SER A 139 1.45 8.73 -3.14
C SER A 139 2.86 8.15 -3.16
N HIS A 140 3.03 7.08 -3.93
CA HIS A 140 4.33 6.63 -4.36
C HIS A 140 4.30 6.47 -5.87
N ASP A 141 5.30 7.05 -6.53
CA ASP A 141 5.35 7.12 -7.98
C ASP A 141 6.38 6.13 -8.50
N VAL A 142 5.92 5.13 -9.25
CA VAL A 142 6.78 4.11 -9.84
C VAL A 142 7.09 4.48 -11.29
N ASP A 143 8.32 4.22 -11.70
CA ASP A 143 8.71 4.24 -13.11
C ASP A 143 7.84 3.32 -13.95
N LEU A 144 7.11 3.87 -14.92
CA LEU A 144 6.18 3.05 -15.70
C LEU A 144 6.92 1.98 -16.51
N ALA A 145 8.08 2.29 -17.10
CA ALA A 145 8.83 1.32 -17.88
C ALA A 145 9.29 0.14 -17.00
N ALA A 146 9.72 0.42 -15.77
CA ALA A 146 10.03 -0.62 -14.79
C ALA A 146 8.79 -1.44 -14.41
N ALA A 147 7.65 -0.79 -14.14
CA ALA A 147 6.40 -1.47 -13.77
C ALA A 147 5.84 -2.37 -14.89
N LEU A 148 6.03 -1.97 -16.15
CA LEU A 148 5.62 -2.75 -17.32
C LEU A 148 6.57 -3.89 -17.66
N THR A 149 7.77 -3.92 -17.07
CA THR A 149 8.76 -4.97 -17.33
C THR A 149 8.40 -6.22 -16.53
N SER A 150 7.73 -7.17 -17.17
CA SER A 150 7.30 -8.43 -16.57
C SER A 150 7.58 -9.62 -17.49
N PRO A 151 7.38 -10.87 -17.06
CA PRO A 151 7.43 -12.03 -17.96
C PRO A 151 6.41 -11.97 -19.10
N TRP A 152 5.34 -11.17 -18.95
CA TRP A 152 4.17 -11.15 -19.83
C TRP A 152 4.13 -9.90 -20.73
N THR A 153 4.81 -8.82 -20.33
CA THR A 153 4.76 -7.52 -20.99
C THR A 153 6.14 -6.90 -21.16
N THR A 154 6.29 -6.06 -22.19
CA THR A 154 7.43 -5.14 -22.36
C THR A 154 6.88 -3.75 -22.61
N ALA A 155 7.48 -2.69 -22.06
CA ALA A 155 7.15 -1.32 -22.42
C ALA A 155 7.32 -1.06 -23.93
N VAL A 156 6.47 -0.22 -24.52
CA VAL A 156 6.67 0.24 -25.91
C VAL A 156 7.92 1.12 -26.01
N SER A 157 8.59 1.12 -27.17
CA SER A 157 9.88 1.79 -27.34
C SER A 157 9.80 3.33 -27.33
N ASP A 158 8.62 3.90 -27.57
CA ASP A 158 8.33 5.34 -27.57
C ASP A 158 7.58 5.79 -26.30
N LEU A 159 7.63 4.97 -25.25
CA LEU A 159 7.08 5.33 -23.96
C LEU A 159 7.82 6.56 -23.41
N ASP A 160 7.05 7.51 -22.90
CA ASP A 160 7.60 8.70 -22.26
C ASP A 160 8.34 8.30 -20.97
N GLU A 161 9.64 8.58 -20.91
CA GLU A 161 10.50 8.24 -19.76
C GLU A 161 10.11 9.01 -18.49
N GLU A 162 9.34 10.10 -18.62
CA GLU A 162 8.83 10.85 -17.47
C GLU A 162 7.50 10.31 -16.95
N LEU A 163 6.86 9.36 -17.65
CA LEU A 163 5.57 8.81 -17.22
C LEU A 163 5.74 7.95 -15.96
N ARG A 164 4.96 8.26 -14.93
CA ARG A 164 4.94 7.55 -13.65
C ARG A 164 3.57 6.93 -13.40
N LEU A 165 3.56 5.78 -12.73
CA LEU A 165 2.35 5.23 -12.11
C LEU A 165 2.26 5.77 -10.69
N ALA A 166 1.21 6.52 -10.40
CA ALA A 166 0.95 7.02 -9.06
C ALA A 166 0.09 6.02 -8.27
N PHE A 167 0.56 5.64 -7.08
CA PHE A 167 -0.16 4.80 -6.14
C PHE A 167 -0.60 5.66 -4.94
N PRO A 168 -1.81 6.27 -4.97
CA PRO A 168 -2.27 7.12 -3.89
C PRO A 168 -2.57 6.30 -2.63
N VAL A 169 -2.10 6.78 -1.48
CA VAL A 169 -2.42 6.17 -0.19
C VAL A 169 -3.70 6.77 0.35
N VAL A 170 -4.72 5.93 0.45
CA VAL A 170 -6.11 6.36 0.67
C VAL A 170 -6.72 5.83 1.96
N GLY A 171 -6.01 4.93 2.64
CA GLY A 171 -6.47 4.39 3.91
C GLY A 171 -5.37 3.73 4.71
N VAL A 172 -5.68 3.48 5.97
CA VAL A 172 -4.83 2.73 6.91
C VAL A 172 -5.68 1.83 7.78
N SER A 173 -5.26 0.59 7.97
CA SER A 173 -5.76 -0.26 9.06
C SER A 173 -4.68 -0.41 10.12
N TRP A 174 -5.08 -0.43 11.39
CA TRP A 174 -4.15 -0.63 12.50
C TRP A 174 -4.71 -1.58 13.54
N SER A 175 -3.79 -2.18 14.29
CA SER A 175 -4.08 -2.77 15.59
C SER A 175 -2.88 -2.63 16.50
N ARG A 176 -3.11 -2.56 17.81
CA ARG A 176 -2.08 -2.96 18.78
C ARG A 176 -1.55 -4.35 18.39
N TRP A 177 -0.25 -4.52 18.48
CA TRP A 177 0.39 -5.76 18.05
C TRP A 177 1.59 -6.12 18.93
N SER A 178 1.69 -7.41 19.24
CA SER A 178 2.86 -8.07 19.81
C SER A 178 3.24 -9.32 19.00
N PRO A 179 4.50 -9.77 19.02
CA PRO A 179 4.91 -11.03 18.40
C PRO A 179 4.11 -12.26 18.86
N ALA A 180 3.49 -12.20 20.04
CA ALA A 180 2.68 -13.28 20.61
C ALA A 180 1.24 -13.35 20.04
N ASP A 181 0.79 -12.32 19.31
CA ASP A 181 -0.60 -12.27 18.84
C ASP A 181 -0.89 -13.30 17.73
N LEU A 182 0.15 -13.81 17.06
CA LEU A 182 0.07 -14.76 15.95
C LEU A 182 0.97 -15.95 16.22
N ASP A 183 0.59 -16.77 17.19
CA ASP A 183 1.11 -18.13 17.31
C ASP A 183 0.35 -19.07 16.36
N LEU A 184 1.02 -20.13 15.91
CA LEU A 184 0.34 -21.27 15.29
C LEU A 184 -0.45 -21.99 16.39
N ASP A 185 -1.72 -22.29 16.14
CA ASP A 185 -2.63 -22.89 17.11
C ASP A 185 -1.96 -24.06 17.88
N GLY A 186 -1.60 -23.81 19.15
CA GLY A 186 -1.00 -24.81 20.04
C GLY A 186 0.52 -24.90 20.09
N GLU A 187 1.28 -24.10 19.32
CA GLU A 187 2.76 -24.12 19.33
C GLU A 187 3.37 -22.72 19.59
N PRO A 188 3.32 -22.23 20.85
CA PRO A 188 3.90 -20.94 21.22
C PRO A 188 5.39 -20.85 20.88
N GLY A 189 5.81 -19.75 20.26
CA GLY A 189 7.22 -19.49 19.95
C GLY A 189 7.77 -20.21 18.72
N LYS A 190 6.92 -20.92 17.96
CA LYS A 190 7.30 -21.48 16.65
C LYS A 190 7.56 -20.39 15.60
N ILE A 191 6.84 -19.28 15.70
CA ILE A 191 7.02 -18.10 14.85
C ILE A 191 7.89 -17.09 15.58
N ARG A 192 8.96 -16.64 14.92
CA ARG A 192 9.78 -15.51 15.36
C ARG A 192 9.66 -14.38 14.35
N TRP A 193 9.28 -13.21 14.80
CA TRP A 193 9.12 -12.04 13.92
C TRP A 193 10.42 -11.25 13.86
N THR A 194 11.00 -11.11 12.68
CA THR A 194 12.27 -10.41 12.50
C THR A 194 12.05 -9.11 11.73
N PRO A 195 12.47 -7.95 12.26
CA PRO A 195 12.46 -6.70 11.51
C PRO A 195 13.38 -6.78 10.30
N ARG A 196 12.93 -6.24 9.18
CA ARG A 196 13.78 -6.09 8.02
C ARG A 196 14.65 -4.84 8.21
N THR A 197 15.94 -5.06 8.41
CA THR A 197 16.93 -3.97 8.44
C THR A 197 18.09 -4.32 7.50
N PRO A 198 18.78 -3.31 6.91
CA PRO A 198 19.92 -3.57 6.02
C PRO A 198 21.03 -4.39 6.66
N GLN A 199 21.20 -4.31 7.99
CA GLN A 199 22.22 -5.05 8.72
C GLN A 199 21.76 -6.45 9.20
N GLY A 200 20.49 -6.81 8.98
CA GLY A 200 19.85 -7.97 9.60
C GLY A 200 19.52 -7.68 11.07
N ALA A 201 18.24 -7.69 11.42
CA ALA A 201 17.83 -7.44 12.81
C ALA A 201 17.76 -8.75 13.62
N ALA A 202 17.96 -8.63 14.92
CA ALA A 202 17.57 -9.69 15.85
C ALA A 202 16.03 -9.86 15.83
N PRO A 203 15.51 -11.09 16.03
CA PRO A 203 14.09 -11.30 16.20
C PRO A 203 13.52 -10.43 17.32
N LEU A 204 12.30 -9.94 17.14
CA LEU A 204 11.55 -9.23 18.17
C LEU A 204 11.30 -10.18 19.35
N THR A 205 11.48 -9.65 20.55
CA THR A 205 11.19 -10.39 21.78
C THR A 205 9.68 -10.35 22.08
N PRO A 206 9.14 -11.30 22.84
CA PRO A 206 7.72 -11.32 23.20
C PRO A 206 7.25 -10.06 23.95
N GLU A 207 8.16 -9.33 24.60
CA GLU A 207 7.87 -8.07 25.30
C GLU A 207 7.76 -6.86 24.35
N PHE A 208 7.92 -7.06 23.04
CA PHE A 208 7.63 -6.02 22.07
C PHE A 208 6.13 -5.68 22.13
N ASP A 209 5.83 -4.41 22.32
CA ASP A 209 4.48 -3.86 22.32
C ASP A 209 4.45 -2.61 21.44
N GLY A 210 3.48 -2.56 20.53
CA GLY A 210 3.43 -1.54 19.51
C GLY A 210 2.13 -1.51 18.75
N VAL A 211 2.14 -0.79 17.63
CA VAL A 211 1.06 -0.78 16.65
C VAL A 211 1.59 -1.26 15.32
N TRP A 212 0.79 -2.05 14.61
CA TRP A 212 1.05 -2.40 13.22
C TRP A 212 0.06 -1.64 12.35
N LEU A 213 0.59 -0.87 11.41
CA LEU A 213 -0.12 -0.10 10.40
C LEU A 213 0.00 -0.81 9.04
N THR A 214 -1.11 -0.99 8.35
CA THR A 214 -1.15 -1.40 6.93
C THR A 214 -1.77 -0.26 6.14
N PHE A 215 -1.03 0.28 5.19
CA PHE A 215 -1.47 1.35 4.30
C PHE A 215 -2.10 0.76 3.04
N TRP A 216 -3.17 1.41 2.57
CA TRP A 216 -4.00 0.93 1.47
C TRP A 216 -3.93 1.89 0.29
N THR A 217 -3.79 1.33 -0.91
CA THR A 217 -3.88 2.03 -2.19
C THR A 217 -5.11 1.57 -2.98
N THR A 218 -5.42 2.25 -4.08
CA THR A 218 -6.46 1.86 -5.03
C THR A 218 -6.08 0.60 -5.78
N GLY A 219 -7.06 -0.29 -6.01
CA GLY A 219 -6.86 -1.57 -6.69
C GLY A 219 -6.54 -1.52 -8.18
N SER A 220 -6.53 -0.33 -8.79
CA SER A 220 -6.28 -0.14 -10.22
C SER A 220 -4.79 -0.01 -10.57
N ASN A 221 -3.88 -0.35 -9.66
CA ASN A 221 -2.41 -0.28 -9.83
C ASN A 221 -1.90 1.03 -10.48
N GLY A 222 -2.63 2.14 -10.29
CA GLY A 222 -2.32 3.44 -10.86
C GLY A 222 -2.61 3.60 -12.36
N TRP A 223 -3.20 2.63 -13.07
CA TRP A 223 -3.54 2.74 -14.50
C TRP A 223 -4.46 3.93 -14.79
N ASP A 224 -5.35 4.19 -13.85
CA ASP A 224 -6.30 5.30 -13.84
C ASP A 224 -5.63 6.70 -13.90
N SER A 225 -4.34 6.79 -13.54
CA SER A 225 -3.57 8.03 -13.63
C SER A 225 -3.03 8.32 -15.04
N LEU A 226 -3.05 7.32 -15.93
CA LEU A 226 -2.42 7.38 -17.25
C LEU A 226 -3.40 7.75 -18.38
N PRO A 227 -2.90 8.24 -19.53
CA PRO A 227 -3.72 8.42 -20.72
C PRO A 227 -4.33 7.08 -21.20
N LEU A 228 -5.66 7.02 -21.26
CA LEU A 228 -6.41 5.77 -21.47
C LEU A 228 -6.12 5.05 -22.79
N ASP A 229 -5.98 5.81 -23.89
CA ASP A 229 -5.84 5.24 -25.25
C ASP A 229 -4.39 5.16 -25.73
N ARG A 230 -3.41 5.52 -24.89
CA ARG A 230 -2.01 5.51 -25.28
C ARG A 230 -1.46 4.08 -25.21
N PRO A 231 -0.78 3.58 -26.27
CA PRO A 231 0.06 2.39 -26.19
C PRO A 231 1.06 2.49 -25.04
N LEU A 232 1.03 1.53 -24.12
CA LEU A 232 1.96 1.47 -22.97
C LEU A 232 2.87 0.26 -23.06
N ALA A 233 2.33 -0.90 -23.42
CA ALA A 233 3.07 -2.15 -23.44
C ALA A 233 2.76 -3.00 -24.68
N ILE A 234 3.63 -3.97 -24.93
CA ILE A 234 3.44 -5.06 -25.87
C ILE A 234 3.24 -6.33 -25.06
N ASP A 235 2.14 -7.03 -25.33
CA ASP A 235 1.87 -8.36 -24.80
C ASP A 235 2.81 -9.38 -25.46
N LYS A 236 3.63 -10.07 -24.66
CA LYS A 236 4.66 -10.98 -25.18
C LYS A 236 4.09 -12.24 -25.83
N HIS A 237 2.84 -12.61 -25.53
CA HIS A 237 2.22 -13.82 -26.06
C HIS A 237 1.52 -13.57 -27.38
N THR A 238 0.82 -12.44 -27.47
CA THR A 238 -0.01 -12.09 -28.62
C THR A 238 0.71 -11.14 -29.58
N GLY A 239 1.74 -10.43 -29.12
CA GLY A 239 2.36 -9.32 -29.84
C GLY A 239 1.48 -8.07 -29.91
N GLY A 240 0.30 -8.09 -29.30
CA GLY A 240 -0.65 -6.98 -29.29
C GLY A 240 -0.18 -5.83 -28.42
N THR A 241 -0.62 -4.62 -28.76
CA THR A 241 -0.42 -3.42 -27.93
C THR A 241 -1.45 -3.39 -26.81
N LEU A 242 -1.02 -3.00 -25.61
CA LEU A 242 -1.85 -2.82 -24.43
C LEU A 242 -1.85 -1.35 -24.02
N THR A 243 -3.03 -0.84 -23.74
CA THR A 243 -3.31 0.48 -23.18
C THR A 243 -3.58 0.41 -21.68
N ALA A 244 -3.73 1.56 -21.00
CA ALA A 244 -4.14 1.59 -19.60
C ALA A 244 -5.52 0.91 -19.38
N VAL A 245 -6.44 1.07 -20.34
CA VAL A 245 -7.77 0.44 -20.29
C VAL A 245 -7.66 -1.08 -20.36
N ASP A 246 -6.78 -1.60 -21.21
CA ASP A 246 -6.57 -3.05 -21.33
C ASP A 246 -5.99 -3.63 -20.04
N MET A 247 -5.08 -2.91 -19.38
CA MET A 247 -4.50 -3.31 -18.11
C MET A 247 -5.54 -3.31 -16.99
N ALA A 248 -6.30 -2.22 -16.85
CA ALA A 248 -7.38 -2.12 -15.87
C ALA A 248 -8.46 -3.20 -16.08
N ALA A 249 -8.80 -3.53 -17.33
CA ALA A 249 -9.76 -4.59 -17.65
C ALA A 249 -9.25 -5.98 -17.24
N ARG A 250 -7.96 -6.28 -17.47
CA ARG A 250 -7.33 -7.55 -17.03
C ARG A 250 -7.36 -7.69 -15.52
N GLU A 251 -7.11 -6.62 -14.79
CA GLU A 251 -7.15 -6.59 -13.33
C GLU A 251 -8.55 -6.78 -12.76
N ALA A 252 -9.53 -6.09 -13.35
CA ALA A 252 -10.93 -6.29 -13.02
C ALA A 252 -11.35 -7.75 -13.26
N GLN A 253 -10.91 -8.36 -14.37
CA GLN A 253 -11.17 -9.76 -14.68
C GLN A 253 -10.46 -10.74 -13.73
N ALA A 254 -9.26 -10.39 -13.25
CA ALA A 254 -8.54 -11.13 -12.21
C ALA A 254 -9.21 -11.02 -10.82
N GLY A 255 -10.19 -10.12 -10.67
CA GLY A 255 -10.93 -9.92 -9.43
C GLY A 255 -10.08 -9.24 -8.35
N LEU A 256 -9.19 -8.32 -8.74
CA LEU A 256 -8.46 -7.50 -7.77
C LEU A 256 -9.45 -6.72 -6.89
N ALA A 257 -9.11 -6.59 -5.60
CA ALA A 257 -9.93 -5.84 -4.66
C ALA A 257 -9.97 -4.35 -5.01
N ARG A 258 -10.98 -3.65 -4.51
CA ARG A 258 -11.06 -2.19 -4.63
C ARG A 258 -9.86 -1.49 -3.97
N LEU A 259 -9.33 -2.07 -2.89
CA LEU A 259 -8.17 -1.58 -2.17
C LEU A 259 -7.15 -2.70 -2.02
N GLN A 260 -5.88 -2.35 -2.17
CA GLN A 260 -4.75 -3.27 -2.04
C GLN A 260 -3.79 -2.79 -0.95
N THR A 261 -3.16 -3.76 -0.30
CA THR A 261 -2.15 -3.52 0.73
C THR A 261 -0.90 -2.94 0.07
N TYR A 262 -0.59 -1.68 0.37
CA TYR A 262 0.50 -0.97 -0.30
C TYR A 262 1.81 -1.04 0.49
N ASP A 263 1.79 -0.57 1.73
CA ASP A 263 2.97 -0.54 2.61
C ASP A 263 2.55 -0.93 4.03
N GLU A 264 3.52 -1.31 4.85
CA GLU A 264 3.30 -1.69 6.25
C GLU A 264 4.35 -1.04 7.14
N LEU A 265 3.96 -0.68 8.35
CA LEU A 265 4.86 -0.12 9.34
C LEU A 265 4.53 -0.67 10.72
N VAL A 266 5.55 -1.08 11.46
CA VAL A 266 5.40 -1.49 12.85
C VAL A 266 6.14 -0.50 13.74
N LEU A 267 5.40 0.12 14.66
CA LEU A 267 5.89 1.16 15.55
C LEU A 267 5.87 0.64 16.99
N ARG A 268 7.00 0.73 17.67
CA ARG A 268 7.10 0.40 19.10
C ARG A 268 6.52 1.53 19.93
N PHE A 269 5.73 1.21 20.96
CA PHE A 269 5.27 2.23 21.90
C PHE A 269 6.43 2.84 22.70
N ASP A 270 6.22 4.07 23.14
CA ASP A 270 7.16 4.90 23.89
C ASP A 270 8.48 5.22 23.15
N GLN A 271 8.54 4.93 21.85
CA GLN A 271 9.59 5.40 20.94
C GLN A 271 9.08 6.58 20.11
N PRO A 272 9.96 7.49 19.64
CA PRO A 272 9.55 8.53 18.70
C PRO A 272 9.05 7.92 17.39
N LEU A 273 8.17 8.65 16.69
CA LEU A 273 7.85 8.31 15.31
C LEU A 273 9.14 8.29 14.47
N PRO A 274 9.25 7.39 13.48
CA PRO A 274 10.39 7.39 12.56
C PRO A 274 10.47 8.74 11.85
N ARG A 275 11.68 9.09 11.41
CA ARG A 275 11.84 10.26 10.54
C ARG A 275 11.00 10.02 9.27
N PRO A 276 10.21 11.03 8.83
CA PRO A 276 9.46 10.89 7.60
C PRO A 276 10.45 10.73 6.45
N ASP A 277 10.31 9.64 5.72
CA ASP A 277 11.03 9.36 4.50
C ASP A 277 9.98 9.41 3.37
N PRO A 278 10.22 10.18 2.29
CA PRO A 278 9.19 10.40 1.27
C PRO A 278 8.62 9.10 0.71
N ASP A 279 7.33 9.16 0.39
CA ASP A 279 6.63 8.15 -0.39
C ASP A 279 6.63 6.76 0.26
N ASN A 280 6.65 6.70 1.59
CA ASN A 280 6.52 5.46 2.37
C ASN A 280 5.75 5.63 3.68
N GLY A 281 5.50 4.51 4.34
CA GLY A 281 4.73 4.42 5.58
C GLY A 281 5.26 5.28 6.71
N SER A 282 6.56 5.59 6.76
CA SER A 282 7.13 6.46 7.80
C SER A 282 6.62 7.90 7.68
N GLN A 283 6.46 8.42 6.45
CA GLN A 283 5.83 9.72 6.21
C GLN A 283 4.34 9.69 6.60
N TRP A 284 3.60 8.70 6.10
CA TRP A 284 2.15 8.64 6.29
C TRP A 284 1.75 8.37 7.75
N ALA A 285 2.61 7.70 8.54
CA ALA A 285 2.39 7.53 9.97
C ALA A 285 2.28 8.87 10.72
N HIS A 286 2.98 9.93 10.30
CA HIS A 286 2.80 11.26 10.91
C HIS A 286 1.40 11.82 10.65
N VAL A 287 0.82 11.57 9.48
CA VAL A 287 -0.56 11.95 9.16
C VAL A 287 -1.54 11.17 10.04
N VAL A 288 -1.37 9.85 10.14
CA VAL A 288 -2.26 8.98 10.93
C VAL A 288 -2.25 9.32 12.42
N TYR A 289 -1.10 9.71 12.98
CA TYR A 289 -0.99 10.12 14.39
C TYR A 289 -1.44 11.56 14.68
N THR A 290 -1.77 12.33 13.64
CA THR A 290 -2.25 13.71 13.75
C THR A 290 -3.71 13.90 13.29
N ALA A 291 -4.29 12.93 12.58
CA ALA A 291 -5.67 12.90 12.11
C ALA A 291 -6.71 12.59 13.20
#